data_AF-A0A961NI44-F1
#
_entry.id   AF-A0A961NI44-F1
#
_cell.length_a   1.000
_cell.length_b   1.000
_cell.length_c   1.000
_cell.angle_alpha   90.00
_cell.angle_beta   90.00
_cell.angle_gamma   90.00
#
_symmetry.space_group_name_H-M   'P 1'
#
loop_
_entity.id
_entity.type
_entity.pdbx_description
1 polymer ?
#
loop_
_entity_poly.entity_id
_entity_poly.type
_entity_poly.pdbx_seq_one_letter_code
_entity_poly.pdbx_strand_id
1 'polypeptide(L)'
;VRKHLLSWAEEVVEARIVEHCPGADTTRWDMEGLLEWLRSGMHVELDINADDYSRERNPQLAIFETVWEKCQAFYAEKVSKVGEENYNYVERRIALDVIDARWKEHLYLMDQLREGIWTVGIAQNNALVEFKLEGFRMFDAMVESIKEQIAEFIFRVQIEGPVEQTEMRRTQGTASHQSLNALSGNGQAPATPAGAIAGGTPAVASSGGAQSKSSGGASRKRGSRKRRR
;
A
#
# COMPACT_ATOMS: atom_id res chain seq x y z
N VAL A 1 -10.59 -2.48 18.02
CA VAL A 1 -10.26 -2.37 16.58
C VAL A 1 -11.46 -2.79 15.74
N ARG A 2 -11.83 -4.08 15.70
CA ARG A 2 -13.03 -4.59 15.01
C ARG A 2 -14.25 -3.67 15.03
N LYS A 3 -14.74 -3.29 16.22
CA LYS A 3 -15.91 -2.40 16.37
C LYS A 3 -15.78 -1.07 15.61
N HIS A 4 -14.60 -0.45 15.64
CA HIS A 4 -14.36 0.80 14.91
C HIS A 4 -14.27 0.56 13.40
N LEU A 5 -13.67 -0.55 12.98
CA LEU A 5 -13.58 -0.90 11.56
C LEU A 5 -14.96 -1.19 10.96
N LEU A 6 -15.83 -1.88 11.71
CA LEU A 6 -17.21 -2.12 11.30
C LEU A 6 -18.04 -0.83 11.30
N SER A 7 -17.85 0.07 12.27
CA SER A 7 -18.48 1.40 12.25
C SER A 7 -18.07 2.20 11.02
N TRP A 8 -16.79 2.19 10.63
CA TRP A 8 -16.35 2.86 9.40
C TRP A 8 -16.91 2.19 8.15
N ALA A 9 -16.99 0.87 8.12
CA ALA A 9 -17.63 0.17 7.01
C ALA A 9 -19.13 0.51 6.91
N GLU A 10 -19.82 0.64 8.04
CA GLU A 10 -21.22 1.06 8.10
C GLU A 10 -21.39 2.47 7.51
N GLU A 11 -20.57 3.43 7.95
CA GLU A 11 -20.54 4.79 7.41
C GLU A 11 -20.30 4.82 5.90
N VAL A 12 -19.36 4.01 5.40
CA VAL A 12 -19.03 3.92 3.96
C VAL A 12 -20.20 3.34 3.16
N VAL A 13 -20.86 2.30 3.67
CA VAL A 13 -22.05 1.71 3.03
C VAL A 13 -23.20 2.71 3.00
N GLU A 14 -23.42 3.43 4.11
CA GLU A 14 -24.43 4.49 4.17
C GLU A 14 -24.17 5.58 3.14
N ALA A 15 -22.95 6.13 3.10
CA ALA A 15 -22.55 7.16 2.16
C ALA A 15 -22.76 6.73 0.71
N ARG A 16 -22.42 5.48 0.39
CA ARG A 16 -22.55 4.95 -0.97
C ARG A 16 -24.01 4.70 -1.37
N ILE A 17 -24.85 4.29 -0.43
CA ILE A 17 -26.29 4.16 -0.66
C ILE A 17 -26.93 5.54 -0.85
N VAL A 18 -26.51 6.55 -0.11
CA VAL A 18 -26.98 7.94 -0.32
C VAL A 18 -26.62 8.44 -1.72
N GLU A 19 -25.44 8.07 -2.23
CA GLU A 19 -24.96 8.46 -3.55
C GLU A 19 -25.76 7.80 -4.70
N HIS A 20 -26.01 6.49 -4.64
CA HIS A 20 -26.70 5.75 -5.70
C HIS A 20 -28.23 5.74 -5.56
N CYS A 21 -28.74 5.83 -4.33
CA CYS A 21 -30.16 5.78 -4.01
C CYS A 21 -30.59 7.07 -3.28
N PRO A 22 -30.60 8.23 -3.97
CA PRO A 22 -30.96 9.49 -3.33
C PRO A 22 -32.47 9.59 -3.07
N GLY A 23 -32.84 9.75 -1.81
CA GLY A 23 -34.22 10.06 -1.41
C GLY A 23 -35.19 8.89 -1.56
N ALA A 24 -36.49 9.20 -1.52
CA ALA A 24 -37.56 8.20 -1.50
C ALA A 24 -38.03 7.74 -2.90
N ASP A 25 -37.58 8.41 -3.97
CA ASP A 25 -38.00 8.11 -5.35
C ASP A 25 -37.22 6.92 -5.91
N THR A 26 -37.74 5.71 -5.69
CA THR A 26 -37.14 4.43 -6.11
C THR A 26 -36.82 4.36 -7.62
N THR A 27 -37.59 5.03 -8.48
CA THR A 27 -37.34 5.04 -9.94
C THR A 27 -36.04 5.75 -10.34
N ARG A 28 -35.51 6.61 -9.47
CA ARG A 28 -34.29 7.38 -9.73
C ARG A 28 -33.02 6.69 -9.22
N TRP A 29 -33.16 5.54 -8.57
CA TRP A 29 -32.04 4.82 -7.99
C TRP A 29 -31.19 4.15 -9.05
N ASP A 30 -29.88 4.27 -8.90
CA ASP A 30 -28.90 3.54 -9.70
C ASP A 30 -28.57 2.21 -9.01
N MET A 31 -29.46 1.22 -9.16
CA MET A 31 -29.24 -0.12 -8.62
C MET A 31 -28.07 -0.83 -9.29
N GLU A 32 -27.83 -0.57 -10.58
CA GLU A 32 -26.72 -1.18 -11.32
C GLU A 32 -25.38 -0.69 -10.77
N GLY A 33 -25.25 0.62 -10.56
CA GLY A 33 -24.07 1.22 -9.94
C GLY A 33 -23.82 0.75 -8.50
N LEU A 34 -24.89 0.61 -7.71
CA LEU A 34 -24.78 0.09 -6.34
C LEU A 34 -24.33 -1.38 -6.31
N LEU A 35 -24.95 -2.24 -7.15
CA LEU A 35 -24.62 -3.65 -7.22
C LEU A 35 -23.21 -3.89 -7.77
N GLU A 36 -22.80 -3.13 -8.78
CA GLU A 36 -21.43 -3.21 -9.30
C GLU A 36 -20.42 -2.79 -8.24
N TRP A 37 -20.68 -1.71 -7.49
CA TRP A 37 -19.81 -1.30 -6.40
C TRP A 37 -19.72 -2.33 -5.28
N LEU A 38 -20.84 -2.94 -4.88
CA LEU A 38 -20.87 -4.00 -3.87
C LEU A 38 -20.06 -5.23 -4.32
N ARG A 39 -20.18 -5.61 -5.60
CA ARG A 39 -19.42 -6.70 -6.20
C ARG A 39 -17.93 -6.38 -6.32
N SER A 40 -17.58 -5.21 -6.86
CA SER A 40 -16.21 -4.85 -7.17
C SER A 40 -15.41 -4.49 -5.91
N GLY A 41 -16.03 -3.75 -4.99
CA GLY A 41 -15.39 -3.27 -3.77
C GLY A 41 -15.45 -4.31 -2.65
N MET A 42 -16.66 -4.72 -2.26
CA MET A 42 -16.87 -5.58 -1.10
C MET A 42 -16.89 -7.09 -1.45
N HIS A 43 -16.90 -7.47 -2.72
CA HIS A 43 -17.08 -8.86 -3.15
C HIS A 43 -18.35 -9.51 -2.56
N VAL A 44 -19.38 -8.70 -2.30
CA VAL A 44 -20.67 -9.16 -1.82
C VAL A 44 -21.61 -9.22 -3.02
N GLU A 45 -22.04 -10.43 -3.38
CA GLU A 45 -23.03 -10.62 -4.44
C GLU A 45 -24.43 -10.52 -3.86
N LEU A 46 -25.17 -9.53 -4.34
CA LEU A 46 -26.53 -9.25 -3.93
C LEU A 46 -27.41 -9.20 -5.17
N ASP A 47 -28.59 -9.80 -5.06
CA ASP A 47 -29.66 -9.67 -6.05
C ASP A 47 -30.78 -8.88 -5.38
N ILE A 48 -30.76 -7.56 -5.59
CA ILE A 48 -31.68 -6.61 -4.95
C ILE A 48 -32.32 -5.78 -6.07
N ASN A 49 -33.65 -5.72 -6.06
CA ASN A 49 -34.40 -4.89 -7.00
C ASN A 49 -34.97 -3.65 -6.31
N ALA A 50 -35.03 -2.54 -7.05
CA ALA A 50 -35.56 -1.28 -6.54
C ALA A 50 -37.03 -1.44 -6.10
N ASP A 51 -37.82 -2.17 -6.89
CA ASP A 51 -39.26 -2.36 -6.70
C ASP A 51 -39.64 -2.97 -5.33
N ASP A 52 -38.73 -3.72 -4.70
CA ASP A 52 -38.95 -4.34 -3.40
C ASP A 52 -39.11 -3.30 -2.28
N TYR A 53 -38.49 -2.12 -2.43
CA TYR A 53 -38.46 -1.05 -1.43
C TYR A 53 -39.49 0.06 -1.69
N SER A 54 -40.17 0.05 -2.84
CA SER A 54 -41.11 1.11 -3.24
C SER A 54 -42.30 1.29 -2.29
N ARG A 55 -42.65 0.25 -1.52
CA ARG A 55 -43.79 0.26 -0.58
C ARG A 55 -43.42 0.67 0.84
N GLU A 56 -42.15 0.90 1.11
CA GLU A 56 -41.69 1.18 2.46
C GLU A 56 -41.80 2.65 2.81
N ARG A 57 -41.91 2.92 4.11
CA ARG A 57 -42.00 4.29 4.62
C ARG A 57 -40.72 5.08 4.36
N ASN A 58 -39.57 4.42 4.48
CA ASN A 58 -38.24 4.97 4.22
C ASN A 58 -37.46 3.97 3.36
N PRO A 59 -37.64 3.99 2.03
CA PRO A 59 -36.99 3.03 1.13
C PRO A 59 -35.47 3.03 1.28
N GLN A 60 -34.85 4.21 1.45
CA GLN A 60 -33.41 4.37 1.59
C GLN A 60 -32.84 3.72 2.88
N LEU A 61 -33.59 3.77 3.99
CA LEU A 61 -33.16 3.14 5.24
C LEU A 61 -33.25 1.62 5.14
N ALA A 62 -34.30 1.11 4.51
CA ALA A 62 -34.53 -0.32 4.40
C ALA A 62 -33.56 -1.00 3.43
N ILE A 63 -33.19 -0.36 2.31
CA ILE A 63 -32.11 -0.87 1.45
C ILE A 63 -30.78 -0.86 2.21
N PHE A 64 -30.50 0.18 3.00
CA PHE A 64 -29.32 0.22 3.86
C PHE A 64 -29.30 -0.93 4.86
N GLU A 65 -30.39 -1.15 5.61
CA GLU A 65 -30.48 -2.25 6.57
C GLU A 65 -30.29 -3.62 5.89
N THR A 66 -30.91 -3.82 4.72
CA THR A 66 -30.78 -5.07 3.95
C THR A 66 -29.35 -5.31 3.49
N VAL A 67 -28.72 -4.30 2.88
CA VAL A 67 -27.35 -4.40 2.37
C VAL A 67 -26.39 -4.60 3.55
N TRP A 68 -26.57 -3.85 4.63
CA TRP A 68 -25.71 -3.93 5.79
C TRP A 68 -25.80 -5.28 6.51
N GLU A 69 -27.00 -5.83 6.69
CA GLU A 69 -27.18 -7.16 7.26
C GLU A 69 -26.45 -8.24 6.43
N LYS A 70 -26.51 -8.13 5.11
CA LYS A 70 -25.82 -9.05 4.20
C LYS A 70 -24.30 -8.90 4.27
N CYS A 71 -23.81 -7.67 4.35
CA CYS A 71 -22.39 -7.40 4.59
C CYS A 71 -21.92 -7.98 5.93
N GLN A 72 -22.70 -7.81 7.00
CA GLN A 72 -22.39 -8.40 8.32
C GLN A 72 -22.37 -9.93 8.27
N ALA A 73 -23.33 -10.56 7.60
CA ALA A 73 -23.39 -12.00 7.44
C ALA A 73 -22.17 -12.54 6.68
N PHE A 74 -21.79 -11.88 5.57
CA PHE A 74 -20.61 -12.24 4.79
C PHE A 74 -19.32 -12.07 5.58
N TYR A 75 -19.21 -10.98 6.34
CA TYR A 75 -18.08 -10.75 7.24
C TYR A 75 -17.98 -11.84 8.31
N ALA A 76 -19.10 -12.20 8.96
CA ALA A 76 -19.13 -13.25 9.97
C ALA A 76 -18.71 -14.60 9.39
N GLU A 77 -19.17 -14.95 8.19
CA GLU A 77 -18.76 -16.18 7.50
C GLU A 77 -17.25 -16.21 7.24
N LYS A 78 -16.66 -15.09 6.81
CA LYS A 78 -15.20 -14.98 6.63
C LYS A 78 -14.43 -15.16 7.94
N VAL A 79 -14.88 -14.51 9.01
CA VAL A 79 -14.26 -14.65 10.34
C VAL A 79 -14.31 -16.10 10.80
N SER A 80 -15.44 -16.79 10.59
CA SER A 80 -15.57 -18.21 10.94
C SER A 80 -14.66 -19.13 10.12
N LYS A 81 -14.43 -18.85 8.82
CA LYS A 81 -13.54 -19.64 7.96
C LYS A 81 -12.06 -19.53 8.35
N VAL A 82 -11.64 -18.34 8.77
CA VAL A 82 -10.22 -18.02 9.06
C VAL A 82 -9.86 -18.29 10.52
N GLY A 83 -10.82 -18.14 11.42
CA GLY A 83 -10.62 -18.14 12.85
C GLY A 83 -10.47 -16.72 13.40
N GLU A 84 -11.05 -16.49 14.59
CA GLU A 84 -11.19 -15.15 15.17
C GLU A 84 -9.85 -14.48 15.50
N GLU A 85 -8.87 -15.24 16.01
CA GLU A 85 -7.56 -14.71 16.38
C GLU A 85 -6.76 -14.26 15.16
N ASN A 86 -6.71 -15.10 14.12
CA ASN A 86 -6.01 -14.81 12.87
C ASN A 86 -6.64 -13.61 12.17
N TYR A 87 -7.97 -13.55 12.12
CA TYR A 87 -8.67 -12.44 11.48
C TYR A 87 -8.47 -11.11 12.24
N ASN A 88 -8.42 -11.14 13.59
CA ASN A 88 -8.06 -9.97 14.40
C ASN A 88 -6.66 -9.42 14.08
N TYR A 89 -5.69 -10.29 13.79
CA TYR A 89 -4.35 -9.87 13.38
C TYR A 89 -4.40 -9.19 12.01
N VAL A 90 -5.11 -9.80 11.06
CA VAL A 90 -5.29 -9.28 9.70
C VAL A 90 -5.96 -7.91 9.71
N GLU A 91 -7.03 -7.71 10.49
CA GLU A 91 -7.70 -6.42 10.65
C GLU A 91 -6.74 -5.30 11.08
N ARG A 92 -5.92 -5.57 12.11
CA ARG A 92 -4.95 -4.58 12.62
C ARG A 92 -3.87 -4.29 11.59
N ARG A 93 -3.42 -5.32 10.88
CA ARG A 93 -2.39 -5.19 9.86
C ARG A 93 -2.88 -4.34 8.70
N ILE A 94 -4.06 -4.62 8.17
CA ILE A 94 -4.70 -3.84 7.11
C ILE A 94 -4.87 -2.39 7.54
N ALA A 95 -5.44 -2.14 8.71
CA ALA A 95 -5.66 -0.78 9.19
C ALA A 95 -4.35 0.01 9.28
N LEU A 96 -3.28 -0.61 9.80
CA LEU A 96 -1.98 0.04 9.89
C LEU A 96 -1.37 0.32 8.51
N ASP A 97 -1.44 -0.65 7.60
CA ASP A 97 -0.86 -0.53 6.25
C ASP A 97 -1.58 0.55 5.42
N VAL A 98 -2.91 0.64 5.52
CA VAL A 98 -3.71 1.68 4.84
C VAL A 98 -3.41 3.07 5.41
N ILE A 99 -3.37 3.19 6.74
CA ILE A 99 -3.09 4.48 7.39
C ILE A 99 -1.69 4.99 7.01
N ASP A 100 -0.68 4.12 7.04
CA ASP A 100 0.70 4.50 6.68
C ASP A 100 0.81 4.92 5.20
N ALA A 101 0.16 4.18 4.29
CA ALA A 101 0.14 4.53 2.87
C ALA A 101 -0.49 5.92 2.63
N ARG A 102 -1.65 6.17 3.25
CA ARG A 102 -2.41 7.40 3.06
C ARG A 102 -1.79 8.61 3.74
N TRP A 103 -1.14 8.41 4.88
CA TRP A 103 -0.37 9.47 5.52
C TRP A 103 0.81 9.90 4.66
N LYS A 104 1.56 8.96 4.07
CA LYS A 104 2.67 9.27 3.16
C LYS A 104 2.20 10.04 1.92
N GLU A 105 1.08 9.63 1.34
CA GLU A 105 0.46 10.32 0.22
C GLU A 105 0.03 11.74 0.61
N HIS A 106 -0.59 11.92 1.77
CA HIS A 106 -0.97 13.24 2.27
C HIS A 106 0.25 14.15 2.52
N LEU A 107 1.34 13.63 3.09
CA LEU A 107 2.58 14.42 3.25
C LEU A 107 3.14 14.87 1.90
N TYR A 108 3.13 13.99 0.90
CA TYR A 108 3.52 14.35 -0.47
C TYR A 108 2.63 15.45 -1.05
N LEU A 109 1.31 15.31 -0.90
CA LEU A 109 0.33 16.32 -1.34
C LEU A 109 0.51 17.67 -0.60
N MET A 110 0.83 17.65 0.68
CA MET A 110 1.10 18.85 1.47
C MET A 110 2.39 19.56 1.06
N ASP A 111 3.43 18.80 0.67
CA ASP A 111 4.65 19.38 0.10
C ASP A 111 4.37 20.05 -1.26
N GLN A 112 3.57 19.42 -2.13
CA GLN A 112 3.14 20.01 -3.40
C GLN A 112 2.29 21.29 -3.18
N LEU A 113 1.35 21.24 -2.24
CA LEU A 113 0.51 22.38 -1.88
C LEU A 113 1.39 23.55 -1.42
N ARG A 114 2.38 23.29 -0.56
CA ARG A 114 3.33 24.30 -0.07
C ARG A 114 4.12 24.96 -1.20
N GLU A 115 4.55 24.20 -2.21
CA GLU A 115 5.23 24.75 -3.39
C GLU A 115 4.30 25.63 -4.24
N GLY A 116 3.03 25.23 -4.39
CA GLY A 116 2.03 25.96 -5.19
C GLY A 116 1.52 27.27 -4.57
N ILE A 117 1.52 27.38 -3.23
CA ILE A 117 0.94 28.52 -2.50
C ILE A 117 1.62 29.86 -2.75
N TRP A 118 2.90 29.86 -3.14
CA TRP A 118 3.58 31.11 -3.46
C TRP A 118 2.90 31.87 -4.61
N THR A 119 2.22 31.17 -5.51
CA THR A 119 1.44 31.78 -6.61
C THR A 119 0.16 32.46 -6.11
N VAL A 120 -0.44 31.96 -5.04
CA VAL A 120 -1.67 32.51 -4.41
C VAL A 120 -1.39 33.82 -3.67
N GLY A 121 -0.16 34.02 -3.17
CA GLY A 121 0.28 35.26 -2.53
C GLY A 121 0.24 36.49 -3.45
N ILE A 122 0.17 36.30 -4.77
CA ILE A 122 -0.03 37.39 -5.74
C ILE A 122 -1.49 37.89 -5.73
N ALA A 123 -2.45 37.11 -5.21
CA ALA A 123 -3.89 37.34 -5.35
C ALA A 123 -4.57 38.14 -4.21
N GLN A 124 -3.85 38.99 -3.46
CA GLN A 124 -4.37 39.76 -2.30
C GLN A 124 -4.89 38.94 -1.12
N ASN A 125 -5.10 37.63 -1.27
CA ASN A 125 -5.48 36.72 -0.20
C ASN A 125 -4.28 36.32 0.67
N ASN A 126 -4.53 36.05 1.95
CA ASN A 126 -3.49 35.61 2.87
C ASN A 126 -3.11 34.14 2.59
N ALA A 127 -1.97 33.94 1.94
CA ALA A 127 -1.42 32.63 1.57
C ALA A 127 -1.37 31.63 2.74
N LEU A 128 -1.12 32.09 3.97
CA LEU A 128 -1.09 31.22 5.14
C LEU A 128 -2.49 30.71 5.53
N VAL A 129 -3.53 31.51 5.32
CA VAL A 129 -4.92 31.13 5.65
C VAL A 129 -5.42 30.11 4.62
N GLU A 130 -5.17 30.35 3.34
CA GLU A 130 -5.50 29.42 2.25
C GLU A 130 -4.80 28.07 2.42
N PHE A 131 -3.51 28.06 2.79
CA PHE A 131 -2.79 26.82 3.09
C PHE A 131 -3.45 25.99 4.18
N LYS A 132 -3.88 26.64 5.26
CA LYS A 132 -4.51 25.97 6.38
C LYS A 132 -5.88 25.41 5.99
N LEU A 133 -6.66 26.19 5.23
CA LEU A 133 -7.98 25.77 4.79
C LEU A 133 -7.88 24.58 3.82
N GLU A 134 -7.01 24.69 2.82
CA GLU A 134 -6.83 23.65 1.83
C GLU A 134 -6.17 22.40 2.44
N GLY A 135 -5.16 22.57 3.28
CA GLY A 135 -4.54 21.47 4.01
C GLY A 135 -5.53 20.72 4.92
N PHE A 136 -6.47 21.43 5.54
CA PHE A 136 -7.54 20.81 6.32
C PHE A 136 -8.52 20.02 5.44
N ARG A 137 -8.95 20.57 4.29
CA ARG A 137 -9.79 19.84 3.32
C ARG A 137 -9.11 18.58 2.81
N MET A 138 -7.83 18.64 2.50
CA MET A 138 -7.03 17.49 2.08
C MET A 138 -6.90 16.44 3.19
N PHE A 139 -6.82 16.88 4.45
CA PHE A 139 -6.81 15.97 5.60
C PHE A 139 -8.15 15.26 5.77
N ASP A 140 -9.27 15.97 5.70
CA ASP A 140 -10.61 15.35 5.79
C ASP A 140 -10.81 14.35 4.64
N ALA A 141 -10.43 14.70 3.42
CA ALA A 141 -10.47 13.80 2.27
C ALA A 141 -9.58 12.55 2.46
N MET A 142 -8.40 12.71 3.07
CA MET A 142 -7.53 11.58 3.41
C MET A 142 -8.21 10.66 4.44
N VAL A 143 -8.81 11.22 5.49
CA VAL A 143 -9.49 10.44 6.53
C VAL A 143 -10.66 9.65 5.94
N GLU A 144 -11.48 10.30 5.11
CA GLU A 144 -12.61 9.63 4.47
C GLU A 144 -12.13 8.48 3.57
N SER A 145 -11.11 8.75 2.76
CA SER A 145 -10.57 7.70 1.91
C SER A 145 -9.93 6.56 2.70
N ILE A 146 -9.33 6.80 3.88
CA ILE A 146 -8.83 5.74 4.76
C ILE A 146 -9.99 4.82 5.17
N LYS A 147 -11.15 5.37 5.54
CA LYS A 147 -12.32 4.56 5.91
C LYS A 147 -12.78 3.70 4.74
N GLU A 148 -12.91 4.28 3.55
CA GLU A 148 -13.31 3.58 2.34
C GLU A 148 -12.39 2.40 2.02
N GLN A 149 -11.06 2.65 2.01
CA GLN A 149 -10.10 1.59 1.71
C GLN A 149 -10.09 0.49 2.77
N ILE A 150 -10.16 0.85 4.06
CA ILE A 150 -10.18 -0.15 5.12
C ILE A 150 -11.45 -1.01 4.99
N ALA A 151 -12.61 -0.40 4.76
CA ALA A 151 -13.84 -1.14 4.52
C ALA A 151 -13.65 -2.12 3.36
N GLU A 152 -13.21 -1.62 2.20
CA GLU A 152 -12.97 -2.45 1.01
C GLU A 152 -12.01 -3.62 1.28
N PHE A 153 -10.86 -3.37 1.91
CA PHE A 153 -9.87 -4.42 2.18
C PHE A 153 -10.38 -5.50 3.14
N ILE A 154 -11.12 -5.13 4.18
CA ILE A 154 -11.69 -6.10 5.13
C ILE A 154 -12.61 -7.09 4.41
N PHE A 155 -13.42 -6.59 3.49
CA PHE A 155 -14.34 -7.41 2.70
C PHE A 155 -13.66 -8.11 1.52
N ARG A 156 -12.59 -7.56 0.95
CA ARG A 156 -11.87 -8.16 -0.18
C ARG A 156 -10.94 -9.30 0.23
N VAL A 157 -10.30 -9.23 1.40
CA VAL A 157 -9.24 -10.17 1.78
C VAL A 157 -9.72 -11.63 1.74
N GLN A 158 -8.96 -12.45 1.00
CA GLN A 158 -9.06 -13.90 0.98
C GLN A 158 -7.75 -14.43 1.56
N ILE A 159 -7.85 -15.22 2.63
CA ILE A 159 -6.67 -15.80 3.28
C ILE A 159 -6.48 -17.18 2.68
N GLU A 160 -5.56 -17.29 1.72
CA GLU A 160 -5.12 -18.56 1.19
C GLU A 160 -4.01 -19.13 2.08
N GLY A 161 -4.34 -20.15 2.87
CA GLY A 161 -3.38 -20.91 3.65
C GLY A 161 -3.24 -20.52 5.13
N PRO A 162 -2.63 -21.39 5.95
CA PRO A 162 -2.41 -21.10 7.36
C PRO A 162 -1.50 -19.88 7.46
N VAL A 163 -1.99 -18.84 8.13
CA VAL A 163 -1.18 -17.68 8.51
C VAL A 163 -0.11 -18.19 9.48
N GLU A 164 1.05 -18.60 8.95
CA GLU A 164 2.22 -18.81 9.80
C GLU A 164 2.45 -17.48 10.52
N GLN A 165 2.29 -17.52 11.83
CA GLN A 165 2.71 -16.46 12.72
C GLN A 165 4.25 -16.39 12.65
N THR A 166 4.81 -15.92 11.55
CA THR A 166 6.24 -15.74 11.41
C THR A 166 6.66 -14.55 12.26
N GLU A 167 6.93 -14.84 13.53
CA GLU A 167 8.00 -14.26 14.34
C GLU A 167 8.17 -12.73 14.31
N MET A 168 7.12 -11.94 14.59
CA MET A 168 7.31 -10.56 15.09
C MET A 168 7.61 -10.50 16.61
N ARG A 169 8.18 -11.58 17.16
CA ARG A 169 8.66 -11.69 18.55
C ARG A 169 10.17 -11.96 18.61
N ARG A 170 10.97 -11.39 17.69
CA ARG A 170 12.44 -11.58 17.70
C ARG A 170 13.32 -10.34 17.58
N THR A 171 12.78 -9.12 17.56
CA THR A 171 13.65 -7.91 17.50
C THR A 171 13.37 -6.85 18.57
N GLN A 172 12.58 -7.16 19.60
CA GLN A 172 12.59 -6.39 20.85
C GLN A 172 13.15 -7.28 21.97
N GLY A 173 14.43 -7.06 22.30
CA GLY A 173 15.08 -7.69 23.46
C GLY A 173 16.30 -8.53 23.09
N THR A 174 17.39 -7.84 22.74
CA THR A 174 18.81 -8.13 23.10
C THR A 174 19.73 -7.59 22.01
N ALA A 175 19.87 -6.26 21.94
CA ALA A 175 21.16 -5.68 21.54
C ALA A 175 22.17 -5.97 22.66
N SER A 176 22.53 -7.25 22.82
CA SER A 176 23.58 -7.70 23.72
C SER A 176 24.90 -7.35 23.07
N HIS A 177 25.60 -6.44 23.71
CA HIS A 177 26.90 -5.87 23.41
C HIS A 177 27.99 -6.98 23.29
N GLN A 178 28.00 -7.73 22.19
CA GLN A 178 28.91 -8.87 21.97
C GLN A 178 30.09 -8.54 21.03
N SER A 179 30.42 -7.28 20.83
CA SER A 179 31.53 -6.88 19.93
C SER A 179 32.73 -6.21 20.62
N LEU A 180 32.94 -6.41 21.93
CA LEU A 180 34.13 -5.89 22.63
C LEU A 180 35.02 -6.95 23.29
N ASN A 181 34.66 -8.24 23.27
CA ASN A 181 35.47 -9.29 23.91
C ASN A 181 36.32 -10.14 22.96
N ALA A 182 36.35 -9.82 21.66
CA ALA A 182 37.15 -10.56 20.68
C ALA A 182 38.59 -10.03 20.50
N LEU A 183 39.03 -9.04 21.30
CA LEU A 183 40.35 -8.42 21.17
C LEU A 183 41.30 -8.65 22.36
N SER A 184 40.99 -9.55 23.30
CA SER A 184 41.85 -9.83 24.46
C SER A 184 42.11 -11.31 24.68
N GLY A 185 43.16 -11.81 24.00
CA GLY A 185 44.12 -12.83 24.45
C GLY A 185 43.63 -14.14 25.09
N ASN A 186 43.81 -15.27 24.39
CA ASN A 186 44.93 -16.18 24.68
C ASN A 186 45.06 -17.26 23.58
N GLY A 187 46.29 -17.46 23.11
CA GLY A 187 46.58 -18.29 21.94
C GLY A 187 46.40 -19.79 22.17
N GLN A 188 45.74 -20.44 21.21
CA GLN A 188 45.98 -21.83 20.88
C GLN A 188 45.62 -22.08 19.41
N ALA A 189 46.65 -22.37 18.62
CA ALA A 189 46.55 -22.67 17.20
C ALA A 189 46.01 -24.09 16.99
N PRO A 190 45.09 -24.33 16.03
CA PRO A 190 44.85 -25.68 15.53
C PRO A 190 45.87 -26.04 14.45
N ALA A 191 46.48 -27.21 14.62
CA ALA A 191 47.53 -27.77 13.78
C ALA A 191 47.04 -28.17 12.37
N THR A 192 47.89 -27.96 11.38
CA THR A 192 47.80 -28.50 10.01
C THR A 192 48.56 -29.84 9.92
N PRO A 193 48.05 -30.85 9.20
CA PRO A 193 48.89 -31.92 8.68
C PRO A 193 49.27 -31.62 7.23
N ALA A 194 50.57 -31.65 6.94
CA ALA A 194 51.17 -31.52 5.62
C ALA A 194 51.76 -32.85 5.14
N GLY A 195 51.51 -33.21 3.87
CA GLY A 195 52.52 -33.80 2.99
C GLY A 195 52.36 -35.27 2.56
N ALA A 196 51.97 -35.47 1.30
CA ALA A 196 52.54 -36.51 0.43
C ALA A 196 52.55 -36.01 -1.02
N ILE A 197 53.76 -35.90 -1.59
CA ILE A 197 54.07 -35.42 -2.94
C ILE A 197 54.74 -36.54 -3.74
N ALA A 198 54.28 -36.76 -4.97
CA ALA A 198 55.01 -37.33 -6.12
C ALA A 198 54.12 -37.07 -7.35
N GLY A 199 54.51 -36.45 -8.47
CA GLY A 199 55.83 -36.18 -9.04
C GLY A 199 55.79 -36.68 -10.51
N GLY A 200 55.65 -35.77 -11.49
CA GLY A 200 55.75 -36.14 -12.91
C GLY A 200 55.15 -35.13 -13.91
N THR A 201 56.01 -34.32 -14.52
CA THR A 201 55.84 -33.64 -15.83
C THR A 201 57.05 -34.06 -16.70
N PRO A 202 57.21 -33.75 -18.02
CA PRO A 202 56.46 -32.82 -18.90
C PRO A 202 56.20 -33.31 -20.36
N ALA A 203 55.49 -32.51 -21.17
CA ALA A 203 55.67 -32.23 -22.64
C ALA A 203 54.32 -31.76 -23.25
N VAL A 204 54.09 -30.46 -23.51
CA VAL A 204 54.43 -29.63 -24.69
C VAL A 204 53.87 -30.14 -26.03
N ALA A 205 52.84 -29.44 -26.55
CA ALA A 205 52.67 -29.14 -27.97
C ALA A 205 51.86 -27.83 -28.12
N SER A 206 52.43 -26.87 -28.87
CA SER A 206 51.88 -25.55 -29.17
C SER A 206 51.20 -25.50 -30.53
N SER A 207 50.20 -24.63 -30.71
CA SER A 207 49.94 -23.74 -31.88
C SER A 207 48.46 -23.30 -31.83
N GLY A 208 48.04 -22.06 -32.09
CA GLY A 208 48.69 -20.80 -32.44
C GLY A 208 47.65 -19.66 -32.31
N GLY A 209 48.14 -18.41 -32.14
CA GLY A 209 47.35 -17.16 -32.18
C GLY A 209 46.75 -16.87 -33.58
N ALA A 210 46.04 -15.78 -33.87
CA ALA A 210 46.14 -14.40 -33.38
C ALA A 210 44.83 -13.63 -33.72
N GLN A 211 44.34 -12.73 -32.86
CA GLN A 211 44.38 -11.26 -33.00
C GLN A 211 44.23 -10.66 -34.41
N SER A 212 43.26 -9.75 -34.57
CA SER A 212 43.35 -8.64 -35.53
C SER A 212 43.27 -7.29 -34.79
N LYS A 213 44.10 -6.35 -35.27
CA LYS A 213 44.56 -5.12 -34.63
C LYS A 213 43.74 -3.88 -34.99
N SER A 214 43.93 -2.86 -34.17
CA SER A 214 43.65 -1.45 -34.42
C SER A 214 44.54 -0.80 -35.49
N SER A 215 44.09 0.37 -35.98
CA SER A 215 44.91 1.59 -36.22
C SER A 215 43.90 2.75 -36.36
N GLY A 216 43.91 3.81 -35.54
CA GLY A 216 44.86 4.95 -35.52
C GLY A 216 44.35 6.03 -36.49
N GLY A 217 44.15 7.32 -36.20
CA GLY A 217 44.51 8.23 -35.11
C GLY A 217 44.70 9.65 -35.71
N ALA A 218 44.57 10.69 -34.87
CA ALA A 218 45.10 12.07 -35.01
C ALA A 218 44.19 13.24 -35.52
N SER A 219 43.68 14.00 -34.54
CA SER A 219 43.97 15.42 -34.18
C SER A 219 43.93 16.61 -35.17
N ARG A 220 43.27 17.68 -34.66
CA ARG A 220 43.45 19.16 -34.83
C ARG A 220 42.79 19.90 -36.02
N LYS A 221 41.91 20.87 -35.71
CA LYS A 221 42.25 22.32 -35.59
C LYS A 221 41.07 23.21 -35.17
N ARG A 222 41.42 24.27 -34.43
CA ARG A 222 40.63 25.46 -34.05
C ARG A 222 40.14 26.26 -35.27
N GLY A 223 39.00 26.95 -35.12
CA GLY A 223 38.59 28.11 -35.91
C GLY A 223 37.80 29.11 -35.05
N SER A 224 38.18 30.38 -35.09
CA SER A 224 37.62 31.50 -34.31
C SER A 224 37.08 32.59 -35.24
N ARG A 225 36.07 33.34 -34.76
CA ARG A 225 35.50 34.64 -35.25
C ARG A 225 34.61 34.56 -36.51
N LYS A 226 33.48 35.28 -36.57
CA LYS A 226 33.41 36.76 -36.56
C LYS A 226 31.97 37.29 -36.38
N ARG A 227 31.86 38.43 -35.68
CA ARG A 227 30.74 39.40 -35.60
C ARG A 227 30.40 40.05 -36.97
N ARG A 228 29.12 40.40 -37.15
CA ARG A 228 28.51 41.66 -37.69
C ARG A 228 27.11 41.33 -38.24
N ARG A 229 26.10 42.19 -38.20
CA ARG A 229 26.03 43.64 -38.05
C ARG A 229 24.69 44.02 -37.45
#